data_AF-A0A934GUM6-F1
#
_entry.id   AF-A0A934GUM6-F1
#
_cell.length_a   1.000
_cell.length_b   1.000
_cell.length_c   1.000
_cell.angle_alpha   90.00
_cell.angle_beta   90.00
_cell.angle_gamma   90.00
#
_symmetry.space_group_name_H-M   'P 1'
#
loop_
_entity.id
_entity.type
_entity.pdbx_description
1 polymer ?
#
loop_
_entity_poly.entity_id
_entity_poly.type
_entity_poly.pdbx_seq_one_letter_code
_entity_poly.pdbx_strand_id
1 'polypeptide(L)'
;MAGLLLVILPTVVFGGVSVLTLLIHDPDYMDNALRQDLWRAGHAHAGVLLVLSLVALRYVDETNLSNRLKWFVREAIPSSAILLPMGFFLSVLSPHATDPNAFIYLAYLGAVVLVAGLLVLGIGLIRKDSPQTA
;
A
#
# COMPACT_ATOMS: atom_id res chain seq x y z
N MET A 1 -9.92 11.68 -6.19
CA MET A 1 -8.99 10.66 -5.69
C MET A 1 -8.09 10.09 -6.78
N ALA A 2 -8.60 9.43 -7.82
CA ALA A 2 -7.75 8.80 -8.86
C ALA A 2 -6.69 9.75 -9.48
N GLY A 3 -7.06 10.99 -9.81
CA GLY A 3 -6.10 11.99 -10.30
C GLY A 3 -4.95 12.29 -9.32
N LEU A 4 -5.24 12.35 -8.01
CA LEU A 4 -4.21 12.52 -6.97
C LEU A 4 -3.27 11.32 -6.93
N LEU A 5 -3.82 10.10 -7.01
CA LEU A 5 -3.02 8.88 -7.03
C LEU A 5 -2.08 8.82 -8.24
N LEU A 6 -2.53 9.26 -9.41
CA LEU A 6 -1.68 9.35 -10.60
C LEU A 6 -0.57 10.40 -10.44
N VAL A 7 -0.81 11.51 -9.76
CA VAL A 7 0.21 12.52 -9.43
C VAL A 7 1.21 12.01 -8.39
N ILE A 8 0.78 11.13 -7.48
CA ILE A 8 1.65 10.50 -6.48
C ILE A 8 2.47 9.35 -7.08
N LEU A 9 1.96 8.63 -8.08
CA LEU A 9 2.62 7.45 -8.65
C LEU A 9 4.12 7.65 -9.04
N PRO A 10 4.56 8.81 -9.57
CA PRO A 10 5.98 9.10 -9.78
C PRO A 10 6.88 8.96 -8.53
N THR A 11 6.36 9.12 -7.32
CA THR A 11 7.15 8.89 -6.08
C THR A 11 7.54 7.42 -5.93
N VAL A 12 6.76 6.49 -6.49
CA VAL A 12 7.13 5.07 -6.55
C VAL A 12 8.33 4.88 -7.48
N VAL A 13 8.36 5.57 -8.63
CA VAL A 13 9.50 5.55 -9.56
C VAL A 13 10.75 6.08 -8.87
N PHE A 14 10.63 7.18 -8.12
CA PHE A 14 11.73 7.70 -7.30
C PHE A 14 12.24 6.67 -6.28
N GLY A 15 11.32 5.95 -5.61
CA GLY A 15 11.69 4.85 -4.73
C GLY A 15 12.44 3.72 -5.44
N GLY A 16 12.06 3.37 -6.67
CA GLY A 16 12.75 2.38 -7.50
C GLY A 16 14.16 2.82 -7.88
N VAL A 17 14.33 4.10 -8.26
CA VAL A 17 15.65 4.69 -8.50
C VAL A 17 16.50 4.66 -7.23
N SER A 18 15.92 4.96 -6.08
CA SER A 18 16.63 4.93 -4.79
C SER A 18 17.13 3.53 -4.45
N VAL A 19 16.29 2.49 -4.59
CA VAL A 19 16.72 1.09 -4.41
C VAL A 19 17.82 0.71 -5.40
N LEU A 20 17.70 1.08 -6.67
CA LEU A 20 18.73 0.82 -7.69
C LEU A 20 20.05 1.52 -7.35
N THR A 21 20.00 2.78 -6.92
CA THR A 21 21.19 3.53 -6.51
C THR A 21 21.88 2.89 -5.32
N LEU A 22 21.12 2.46 -4.29
CA LEU A 22 21.66 1.75 -3.13
C LEU A 22 22.31 0.42 -3.54
N LEU A 23 21.65 -0.37 -4.41
CA LEU A 23 22.20 -1.64 -4.90
C LEU A 23 23.53 -1.49 -5.66
N ILE A 24 23.70 -0.39 -6.41
CA ILE A 24 24.90 -0.20 -7.24
C ILE A 24 26.02 0.50 -6.46
N HIS A 25 25.68 1.41 -5.53
CA HIS A 25 26.65 2.37 -4.98
C HIS A 25 26.78 2.36 -3.45
N ASP A 26 25.99 1.59 -2.70
CA ASP A 26 26.04 1.54 -1.22
C ASP A 26 26.46 0.14 -0.73
N PRO A 27 27.75 -0.06 -0.38
CA PRO A 27 28.24 -1.33 0.19
C PRO A 27 27.54 -1.73 1.48
N ASP A 28 27.19 -0.77 2.35
CA ASP A 28 26.52 -1.07 3.63
C ASP A 28 25.09 -1.59 3.40
N TYR A 29 24.43 -1.13 2.33
CA TYR A 29 23.16 -1.71 1.89
C TYR A 29 23.34 -3.14 1.38
N MET A 30 24.44 -3.44 0.68
CA MET A 30 24.74 -4.79 0.20
C MET A 30 25.06 -5.78 1.32
N ASP A 31 25.62 -5.31 2.42
CA ASP A 31 25.94 -6.12 3.60
C ASP A 31 24.77 -6.29 4.58
N ASN A 32 23.64 -5.60 4.35
CA ASN A 32 22.45 -5.66 5.22
C ASN A 32 21.23 -6.26 4.51
N ALA A 33 21.07 -7.58 4.61
CA ALA A 33 19.95 -8.32 4.01
C ALA A 33 18.57 -7.85 4.52
N LEU A 34 18.44 -7.55 5.82
CA LEU A 34 17.18 -7.05 6.41
C LEU A 34 16.76 -5.73 5.76
N ARG A 35 17.71 -4.80 5.60
CA ARG A 35 17.48 -3.51 4.97
C ARG A 35 17.11 -3.68 3.50
N GLN A 36 17.77 -4.59 2.77
CA GLN A 36 17.41 -4.90 1.39
C GLN A 36 15.97 -5.41 1.27
N ASP A 37 15.61 -6.39 2.07
CA ASP A 37 14.29 -7.02 2.01
C ASP A 37 13.18 -6.02 2.29
N LEU A 38 13.32 -5.21 3.35
CA LEU A 38 12.30 -4.23 3.72
C LEU A 38 12.22 -3.07 2.73
N TRP A 39 13.33 -2.58 2.18
CA TRP A 39 13.27 -1.53 1.15
C TRP A 39 12.66 -2.04 -0.16
N ARG A 40 12.99 -3.27 -0.57
CA ARG A 40 12.36 -3.91 -1.74
C ARG A 40 10.88 -4.15 -1.52
N ALA A 41 10.49 -4.65 -0.34
CA ALA A 41 9.09 -4.82 0.05
C ALA A 41 8.33 -3.48 0.07
N GLY A 42 8.95 -2.42 0.61
CA GLY A 42 8.42 -1.06 0.61
C GLY A 42 8.11 -0.55 -0.79
N HIS A 43 9.08 -0.65 -1.71
CA HIS A 43 8.89 -0.22 -3.11
C HIS A 43 7.81 -1.04 -3.82
N ALA A 44 7.83 -2.37 -3.66
CA ALA A 44 6.86 -3.26 -4.27
C ALA A 44 5.42 -2.98 -3.79
N HIS A 45 5.22 -2.85 -2.48
CA HIS A 45 3.91 -2.55 -1.91
C HIS A 45 3.42 -1.15 -2.31
N ALA A 46 4.31 -0.16 -2.38
CA ALA A 46 3.95 1.18 -2.82
C ALA A 46 3.34 1.14 -4.22
N GLY A 47 4.01 0.48 -5.17
CA GLY A 47 3.52 0.38 -6.56
C GLY A 47 2.23 -0.42 -6.69
N VAL A 48 2.21 -1.66 -6.18
CA VAL A 48 1.07 -2.57 -6.37
C VAL A 48 -0.19 -2.04 -5.68
N LEU A 49 -0.08 -1.44 -4.49
CA LEU A 49 -1.24 -0.93 -3.76
C LEU A 49 -1.78 0.37 -4.35
N LEU A 50 -0.93 1.19 -4.99
CA LEU A 50 -1.39 2.37 -5.74
C LEU A 50 -2.20 1.96 -6.97
N VAL A 51 -1.73 0.94 -7.70
CA VAL A 51 -2.48 0.37 -8.84
C VAL A 51 -3.78 -0.27 -8.35
N LEU A 52 -3.72 -1.09 -7.29
CA LEU A 52 -4.92 -1.68 -6.67
C LEU A 52 -5.92 -0.60 -6.23
N SER A 53 -5.43 0.53 -5.71
CA SER A 53 -6.28 1.66 -5.34
C SER A 53 -7.03 2.23 -6.55
N LEU A 54 -6.34 2.43 -7.69
CA LEU A 54 -6.98 2.89 -8.92
C LEU A 54 -8.06 1.91 -9.40
N VAL A 55 -7.79 0.60 -9.32
CA VAL A 55 -8.76 -0.46 -9.65
C VAL A 55 -9.95 -0.44 -8.68
N ALA A 56 -9.71 -0.37 -7.38
CA ALA A 56 -10.74 -0.34 -6.36
C ALA A 56 -11.68 0.87 -6.48
N LEU A 57 -11.14 2.04 -6.85
CA LEU A 57 -11.93 3.25 -7.12
C LEU A 57 -12.90 3.05 -8.29
N ARG A 58 -12.61 2.15 -9.25
CA ARG A 58 -13.54 1.84 -10.35
C ARG A 58 -14.67 0.91 -9.91
N TYR A 59 -14.36 -0.06 -9.04
CA TYR A 59 -15.33 -1.05 -8.56
C TYR A 59 -16.23 -0.54 -7.43
N VAL A 60 -15.76 0.38 -6.58
CA VAL A 60 -16.55 0.86 -5.44
C VAL A 60 -17.88 1.49 -5.88
N ASP A 61 -17.91 2.12 -7.05
CA ASP A 61 -19.11 2.73 -7.63
C ASP A 61 -20.11 1.71 -8.14
N GLU A 62 -19.67 0.48 -8.40
CA GLU A 62 -20.51 -0.61 -8.86
C GLU A 62 -21.22 -1.33 -7.71
N THR A 63 -20.90 -1.01 -6.45
CA THR A 63 -21.49 -1.65 -5.26
C THR A 63 -22.78 -0.96 -4.79
N ASN A 64 -23.63 -1.72 -4.08
CA ASN A 64 -24.77 -1.20 -3.32
C ASN A 64 -24.40 -0.76 -1.89
N LEU A 65 -23.12 -0.44 -1.63
CA LEU A 65 -22.66 0.04 -0.33
C LEU A 65 -23.26 1.43 -0.02
N SER A 66 -23.47 1.71 1.27
CA SER A 66 -23.85 3.06 1.72
C SER A 66 -22.74 4.08 1.40
N ASN A 67 -23.09 5.35 1.29
CA ASN A 67 -22.13 6.43 1.00
C ASN A 67 -20.95 6.45 1.99
N ARG A 68 -21.20 6.15 3.28
CA ARG A 68 -20.16 6.06 4.30
C ARG A 68 -19.18 4.91 4.04
N LEU A 69 -19.67 3.74 3.64
CA LEU A 69 -18.81 2.60 3.31
C LEU A 69 -18.05 2.81 1.99
N LYS A 70 -18.70 3.42 0.98
CA LYS A 70 -18.00 3.82 -0.26
C LYS A 70 -16.87 4.79 0.03
N TRP A 71 -17.12 5.82 0.86
CA TRP A 71 -16.08 6.75 1.30
C TRP A 71 -14.95 6.02 2.03
N PHE A 72 -15.27 5.13 2.97
CA PHE A 72 -14.26 4.34 3.68
C PHE A 72 -13.36 3.55 2.73
N VAL A 73 -13.91 2.83 1.75
CA VAL A 73 -13.12 2.07 0.75
C VAL A 73 -12.22 3.01 -0.07
N ARG A 74 -12.75 4.18 -0.47
CA ARG A 74 -12.02 5.19 -1.27
C ARG A 74 -10.84 5.80 -0.53
N GLU A 75 -10.81 5.75 0.80
CA GLU A 75 -9.70 6.26 1.62
C GLU A 75 -8.80 5.14 2.15
N ALA A 76 -9.38 4.00 2.56
CA ALA A 76 -8.65 2.91 3.20
C ALA A 76 -7.59 2.30 2.29
N ILE A 77 -7.96 1.91 1.06
CA ILE A 77 -7.04 1.22 0.14
C ILE A 77 -5.90 2.17 -0.27
N PRO A 78 -6.14 3.44 -0.68
CA PRO A 78 -5.05 4.39 -0.91
C PRO A 78 -4.17 4.68 0.30
N SER A 79 -4.76 4.81 1.49
CA SER A 79 -3.99 5.07 2.72
C SER A 79 -3.03 3.91 3.02
N SER A 80 -3.44 2.67 2.74
CA SER A 80 -2.56 1.50 2.89
C SER A 80 -1.35 1.52 1.95
N ALA A 81 -1.49 2.11 0.75
CA ALA A 81 -0.39 2.30 -0.21
C ALA A 81 0.67 3.29 0.28
N ILE A 82 0.39 4.03 1.36
CA ILE A 82 1.33 4.94 2.03
C ILE A 82 1.84 4.28 3.32
N LEU A 83 0.94 3.77 4.16
CA LEU A 83 1.27 3.23 5.47
C LEU A 83 2.22 2.01 5.42
N LEU A 84 1.97 1.05 4.51
CA LEU A 84 2.84 -0.13 4.38
C LEU A 84 4.27 0.25 3.97
N PRO A 85 4.46 0.99 2.86
CA PRO A 85 5.80 1.39 2.45
C PRO A 85 6.51 2.25 3.49
N MET A 86 5.80 3.19 4.13
CA MET A 86 6.39 4.00 5.20
C MET A 86 6.90 3.12 6.34
N GLY A 87 6.12 2.13 6.80
CA GLY A 87 6.56 1.21 7.84
C GLY A 87 7.81 0.42 7.43
N PHE A 88 7.84 -0.09 6.20
CA PHE A 88 9.00 -0.83 5.72
C PHE A 88 10.26 0.03 5.58
N PHE A 89 10.17 1.21 4.96
CA PHE A 89 11.33 2.10 4.78
C PHE A 89 11.84 2.69 6.10
N LEU A 90 10.93 3.25 6.91
CA LEU A 90 11.32 3.98 8.13
C LEU A 90 11.79 3.05 9.25
N SER A 91 11.41 1.78 9.22
CA SER A 91 11.83 0.80 10.23
C SER A 91 13.32 0.43 10.17
N VAL A 92 13.98 0.64 9.03
CA VAL A 92 15.39 0.27 8.79
C VAL A 92 16.17 1.36 8.05
N LEU A 93 16.08 2.61 8.53
CA LEU A 93 16.86 3.73 7.98
C LEU A 93 18.36 3.63 8.29
N SER A 94 18.73 3.02 9.41
CA SER A 94 20.14 2.84 9.79
C SER A 94 20.79 1.80 8.89
N PRO A 95 21.99 2.06 8.33
CA PRO A 95 22.78 1.06 7.60
C PRO A 95 23.10 -0.18 8.45
N HIS A 96 23.21 -0.02 9.77
CA HIS A 96 23.53 -1.10 10.71
C HIS A 96 22.29 -1.68 11.42
N ALA A 97 21.09 -1.47 10.89
CA ALA A 97 19.87 -2.00 11.51
C ALA A 97 19.92 -3.54 11.58
N THR A 98 19.82 -4.09 12.79
CA THR A 98 19.71 -5.53 13.06
C THR A 98 18.26 -5.99 13.22
N ASP A 99 17.36 -5.05 13.48
CA ASP A 99 15.94 -5.25 13.69
C ASP A 99 15.15 -4.01 13.23
N PRO A 100 13.87 -4.15 12.86
CA PRO A 100 13.02 -3.03 12.51
C PRO A 100 12.66 -2.23 13.77
N ASN A 101 12.81 -0.91 13.71
CA ASN A 101 12.35 -0.03 14.79
C ASN A 101 10.80 0.08 14.83
N ALA A 102 10.27 0.84 15.80
CA ALA A 102 8.84 0.99 16.04
C ALA A 102 8.00 1.50 14.83
N PHE A 103 8.61 2.12 13.81
CA PHE A 103 7.88 2.50 12.60
C PHE A 103 7.31 1.29 11.85
N ILE A 104 7.80 0.07 12.09
CA ILE A 104 7.23 -1.15 11.51
C ILE A 104 5.73 -1.33 11.85
N TYR A 105 5.25 -0.75 12.95
CA TYR A 105 3.83 -0.76 13.31
C TYR A 105 2.93 -0.04 12.30
N LEU A 106 3.47 0.88 11.49
CA LEU A 106 2.74 1.48 10.37
C LEU A 106 2.38 0.45 9.30
N ALA A 107 3.25 -0.55 9.06
CA ALA A 107 2.97 -1.60 8.11
C ALA A 107 1.84 -2.51 8.59
N TYR A 108 1.84 -2.89 9.87
CA TYR A 108 0.73 -3.63 10.47
C TYR A 108 -0.58 -2.84 10.44
N LEU A 109 -0.54 -1.55 10.80
CA LEU A 109 -1.72 -0.68 10.74
C LEU A 109 -2.28 -0.60 9.32
N GLY A 110 -1.42 -0.31 8.34
CA GLY A 110 -1.86 -0.23 6.96
C GLY A 110 -2.38 -1.58 6.43
N ALA A 111 -1.86 -2.72 6.92
CA ALA A 111 -2.34 -4.04 6.53
C ALA A 111 -3.77 -4.27 7.04
N VAL A 112 -4.05 -3.89 8.29
CA VAL A 112 -5.41 -3.92 8.84
C VAL A 112 -6.35 -3.02 8.04
N VAL A 113 -5.92 -1.81 7.70
CA VAL A 113 -6.70 -0.86 6.90
C VAL A 113 -6.97 -1.42 5.50
N LEU A 114 -5.97 -2.01 4.85
CA LEU A 114 -6.09 -2.65 3.54
C LEU A 114 -7.10 -3.79 3.57
N VAL A 115 -6.95 -4.73 4.51
CA VAL A 115 -7.83 -5.89 4.65
C VAL A 115 -9.27 -5.44 4.91
N ALA A 116 -9.48 -4.47 5.80
CA ALA A 116 -10.82 -3.93 6.05
C ALA A 116 -11.42 -3.31 4.77
N GLY A 117 -10.65 -2.49 4.02
CA GLY A 117 -11.10 -1.90 2.77
C GLY A 117 -11.45 -2.93 1.69
N LEU A 118 -10.60 -3.96 1.54
CA LEU A 118 -10.81 -5.05 0.57
C LEU A 118 -12.02 -5.91 0.94
N LEU A 119 -12.21 -6.25 2.22
CA LEU A 119 -13.37 -7.01 2.66
C LEU A 119 -14.66 -6.23 2.46
N VAL A 120 -14.70 -4.94 2.81
CA VAL A 120 -15.88 -4.09 2.59
C VAL A 120 -16.21 -4.01 1.10
N LEU A 121 -15.22 -3.76 0.24
CA LEU A 121 -15.42 -3.71 -1.21
C LEU A 121 -15.89 -5.06 -1.77
N GLY A 122 -15.20 -6.14 -1.44
CA GLY A 122 -15.50 -7.50 -1.93
C GLY A 122 -16.89 -7.97 -1.52
N ILE A 123 -17.26 -7.80 -0.25
CA ILE A 123 -18.62 -8.11 0.23
C ILE A 123 -19.66 -7.22 -0.46
N GLY A 124 -19.35 -5.93 -0.67
CA GLY A 124 -20.22 -5.00 -1.39
C GLY A 124 -20.48 -5.39 -2.84
N LEU A 125 -19.49 -5.98 -3.52
CA LEU A 125 -19.61 -6.51 -4.86
C LEU A 125 -20.46 -7.79 -4.87
N ILE A 126 -20.18 -8.76 -3.98
CA ILE A 126 -20.93 -10.03 -3.90
C ILE A 126 -22.43 -9.79 -3.61
N ARG A 127 -22.74 -8.86 -2.71
CA ARG A 127 -24.13 -8.55 -2.33
C ARG A 127 -24.92 -7.83 -3.42
N LYS A 128 -24.25 -7.16 -4.36
CA LYS A 128 -24.90 -6.52 -5.51
C LYS A 128 -25.57 -7.56 -6.41
N ASP A 129 -24.92 -8.69 -6.59
CA ASP A 129 -25.33 -9.75 -7.53
C ASP A 129 -26.34 -10.74 -6.93
N SER A 130 -26.70 -10.58 -5.66
CA SER A 130 -27.79 -11.35 -5.05
C SER A 130 -29.11 -10.90 -5.69
N PRO A 131 -29.81 -11.75 -6.47
CA PRO A 131 -31.10 -11.39 -7.02
C PRO A 131 -32.02 -11.04 -5.86
N GLN A 132 -32.71 -9.90 -5.95
CA GLN A 132 -33.91 -9.70 -5.14
C GLN A 132 -34.88 -10.79 -5.61
N THR A 133 -35.05 -11.84 -4.81
CA THR A 133 -36.16 -12.77 -5.00
C THR A 133 -37.44 -11.94 -4.97
N ALA A 134 -38.22 -12.10 -6.04
CA ALA A 134 -39.46 -11.41 -6.41
C ALA A 134 -40.42 -11.08 -5.27
#